data_AF-A0A0W0ZXZ4-F1
#
_entry.id   AF-A0A0W0ZXZ4-F1
#
_cell.length_a   1.000
_cell.length_b   1.000
_cell.length_c   1.000
_cell.angle_alpha   90.00
_cell.angle_beta   90.00
_cell.angle_gamma   90.00
#
_symmetry.space_group_name_H-M   'P 1'
#
loop_
_entity.id
_entity.type
_entity.pdbx_description
1 polymer ?
#
loop_
_entity_poly.entity_id
_entity_poly.type
_entity_poly.pdbx_seq_one_letter_code
_entity_poly.pdbx_strand_id
1 'polypeptide(L)'
;MDDPFSALSNAVESVFHLVKPRSNGKYIYSEIQGLKEALDNYRQHSEKTTFIGLVKALGAALYLFEKWRINFEPIKSSVDALASQHQMPAINWDKYLTHPKVSPRFQFGDQQGEEFISWLKSISKKAFMQQENGIIAMLIAYSEYDGFSDKLTTHLQNHPEFLLHLILESKENFIEISSSRLILHLTHKQIAQAIIHYLPELLQEHPDPFVQVEQLVARLNVILTHGCGISTLLRNSEAKAILDSSEFFQIYQSEQYKNRQAYPLFVEDEYSKPQI
;
A
#
# COMPACT_ATOMS: atom_id res chain seq x y z
N MET A 1 52.18 17.79 -1.13
CA MET A 1 51.06 17.10 -0.45
C MET A 1 49.83 17.82 -0.90
N ASP A 2 48.95 17.15 -1.64
CA ASP A 2 47.73 17.78 -2.11
C ASP A 2 46.86 18.16 -0.92
N ASP A 3 46.34 19.39 -0.95
CA ASP A 3 45.39 19.87 0.04
C ASP A 3 44.24 18.85 0.16
N PRO A 4 43.92 18.34 1.37
CA PRO A 4 42.89 17.32 1.56
C PRO A 4 41.54 17.69 0.97
N PHE A 5 41.22 18.99 0.92
CA PHE A 5 40.01 19.47 0.27
C PHE A 5 40.09 19.42 -1.26
N SER A 6 41.22 19.76 -1.85
CA SER A 6 41.47 19.62 -3.29
C SER A 6 41.39 18.14 -3.73
N ALA A 7 41.94 17.22 -2.93
CA ALA A 7 41.83 15.78 -3.18
C ALA A 7 40.36 15.29 -3.13
N LEU A 8 39.60 15.76 -2.14
CA LEU A 8 38.16 15.49 -2.03
C LEU A 8 37.38 16.05 -3.23
N SER A 9 37.66 17.30 -3.62
CA SER A 9 37.01 17.96 -4.75
C SER A 9 37.21 17.17 -6.04
N ASN A 10 38.43 16.70 -6.31
CA ASN A 10 38.73 15.90 -7.49
C ASN A 10 38.04 14.53 -7.46
N ALA A 11 37.97 13.88 -6.30
CA ALA A 11 37.30 12.59 -6.15
C ALA A 11 35.79 12.70 -6.44
N VAL A 12 35.16 13.78 -5.96
CA VAL A 12 33.72 14.04 -6.13
C VAL A 12 33.40 14.64 -7.50
N GLU A 13 34.35 15.26 -8.19
CA GLU A 13 34.17 15.82 -9.54
C GLU A 13 33.66 14.78 -10.55
N SER A 14 34.13 13.53 -10.42
CA SER A 14 33.63 12.39 -11.20
C SER A 14 32.12 12.19 -11.10
N VAL A 15 31.53 12.45 -9.93
CA VAL A 15 30.08 12.38 -9.68
C VAL A 15 29.33 13.45 -10.48
N PHE A 16 29.86 14.67 -10.53
CA PHE A 16 29.25 15.80 -11.24
C PHE A 16 29.33 15.66 -12.75
N HIS A 17 30.33 14.95 -13.27
CA HIS A 17 30.40 14.63 -14.70
C HIS A 17 29.41 13.55 -15.13
N LEU A 18 29.08 12.61 -14.23
CA LEU A 18 28.11 11.54 -14.52
C LEU A 18 26.67 12.06 -14.63
N VAL A 19 26.34 13.14 -13.93
CA VAL A 19 25.01 13.75 -13.97
C VAL A 19 25.10 15.14 -14.59
N LYS A 20 24.79 15.28 -15.88
CA LYS A 20 24.75 16.61 -16.50
C LYS A 20 23.67 17.48 -15.84
N PRO A 21 23.97 18.75 -15.50
CA PRO A 21 22.97 19.68 -15.00
C PRO A 21 21.90 19.94 -16.08
N ARG A 22 20.68 20.25 -15.64
CA ARG A 22 19.61 20.72 -16.55
C ARG A 22 20.00 22.08 -17.16
N SER A 23 19.23 22.52 -18.16
CA SER A 23 19.43 23.82 -18.82
C SER A 23 19.42 25.03 -17.85
N ASN A 24 18.87 24.87 -16.65
CA ASN A 24 18.87 25.87 -15.58
C ASN A 24 20.10 25.79 -14.63
N GLY A 25 21.09 24.96 -14.93
CA GLY A 25 22.30 24.79 -14.11
C GLY A 25 22.13 23.95 -12.85
N LYS A 26 20.93 23.43 -12.55
CA LYS A 26 20.65 22.58 -11.37
C LYS A 26 20.72 21.10 -11.70
N TYR A 27 21.18 20.29 -10.75
CA TYR A 27 21.21 18.83 -10.89
C TYR A 27 19.82 18.22 -10.69
N ILE A 28 19.58 17.08 -11.34
CA ILE A 28 18.31 16.33 -11.25
C ILE A 28 18.10 15.77 -9.84
N TYR A 29 19.20 15.32 -9.21
CA TYR A 29 19.19 14.77 -7.86
C TYR A 29 19.47 15.90 -6.85
N SER A 30 18.57 16.08 -5.89
CA SER A 30 18.68 17.10 -4.84
C SER A 30 19.92 16.94 -3.97
N GLU A 31 20.37 15.70 -3.81
CA GLU A 31 21.51 15.29 -2.99
C GLU A 31 22.82 15.68 -3.68
N ILE A 32 22.88 15.59 -5.01
CA ILE A 32 24.02 16.05 -5.81
C ILE A 32 24.06 17.58 -5.83
N GLN A 33 22.91 18.24 -5.95
CA GLN A 33 22.82 19.70 -5.84
C GLN A 33 23.30 20.17 -4.46
N GLY A 34 22.81 19.54 -3.38
CA GLY A 34 23.21 19.86 -2.01
C GLY A 34 24.69 19.57 -1.73
N LEU A 35 25.25 18.53 -2.33
CA LEU A 35 26.69 18.24 -2.25
C LEU A 35 27.53 19.32 -2.92
N LYS A 36 27.10 19.82 -4.09
CA LYS A 36 27.78 20.92 -4.77
C LYS A 36 27.76 22.20 -3.92
N GLU A 37 26.60 22.56 -3.40
CA GLU A 37 26.44 23.73 -2.53
C GLU A 37 27.28 23.60 -1.25
N ALA A 38 27.36 22.40 -0.66
CA ALA A 38 28.18 22.16 0.53
C ALA A 38 29.68 22.23 0.24
N LEU A 39 30.13 21.75 -0.92
CA LEU A 39 31.52 21.90 -1.38
C LEU A 39 31.89 23.37 -1.60
N ASP A 40 31.02 24.13 -2.27
CA ASP A 40 31.24 25.56 -2.52
C ASP A 40 31.24 26.36 -1.20
N ASN A 41 30.33 26.03 -0.28
CA ASN A 41 30.26 26.68 1.04
C ASN A 41 31.49 26.41 1.90
N TYR A 42 32.01 25.17 1.90
CA TYR A 42 33.22 24.83 2.65
C TYR A 42 34.48 25.45 2.01
N ARG A 43 34.53 25.56 0.68
CA ARG A 43 35.61 26.26 -0.03
C ARG A 43 35.68 27.73 0.38
N GLN A 44 34.54 28.38 0.56
CA GLN A 44 34.45 29.79 0.94
C GLN A 44 34.67 30.02 2.44
N HIS A 45 34.19 29.10 3.26
CA HIS A 45 34.24 29.20 4.72
C HIS A 45 34.79 27.88 5.24
N SER A 46 36.10 27.81 5.48
CA SER A 46 36.80 26.59 5.94
C SER A 46 36.63 26.35 7.44
N GLU A 47 35.40 26.45 7.93
CA GLU A 47 35.04 26.33 9.34
C GLU A 47 34.55 24.91 9.67
N LYS A 48 34.54 24.58 10.96
CA LYS A 48 34.05 23.29 11.44
C LYS A 48 32.56 23.07 11.14
N THR A 49 31.77 24.12 11.16
CA THR A 49 30.31 24.10 10.89
C THR A 49 30.00 23.74 9.44
N THR A 50 30.73 24.34 8.50
CA THR A 50 30.63 24.04 7.07
C THR A 50 31.23 22.69 6.73
N PHE A 51 32.29 22.25 7.43
CA PHE A 51 32.79 20.88 7.33
C PHE A 51 31.74 19.84 7.72
N ILE A 52 31.04 20.04 8.85
CA ILE A 52 29.93 19.18 9.26
C ILE A 52 28.81 19.18 8.21
N GLY A 53 28.52 20.33 7.61
CA GLY A 53 27.57 20.45 6.49
C GLY A 53 27.99 19.62 5.27
N LEU A 54 29.27 19.67 4.91
CA LEU A 54 29.86 18.89 3.83
C LEU A 54 29.79 17.37 4.09
N VAL A 55 30.14 16.94 5.30
CA VAL A 55 30.03 15.53 5.71
C VAL A 55 28.58 15.03 5.61
N LYS A 56 27.60 15.84 6.05
CA LYS A 56 26.18 15.49 5.93
C LYS A 56 25.74 15.37 4.47
N ALA A 57 26.19 16.27 3.61
CA ALA A 57 25.86 16.24 2.18
C ALA A 57 26.48 15.03 1.48
N LEU A 58 27.74 14.69 1.80
CA LEU A 58 28.39 13.47 1.34
C LEU A 58 27.64 12.23 1.80
N GLY A 59 27.28 12.16 3.08
CA GLY A 59 26.46 11.09 3.65
C GLY A 59 25.12 10.91 2.93
N ALA A 60 24.43 12.00 2.59
CA ALA A 60 23.17 11.96 1.86
C ALA A 60 23.32 11.49 0.40
N ALA A 61 24.48 11.73 -0.21
CA ALA A 61 24.78 11.31 -1.58
C ALA A 61 25.34 9.88 -1.70
N LEU A 62 25.68 9.21 -0.58
CA LEU A 62 26.31 7.87 -0.57
C LEU A 62 25.54 6.84 -1.39
N TYR A 63 24.21 6.79 -1.29
CA TYR A 63 23.41 5.81 -2.03
C TYR A 63 23.55 5.98 -3.56
N LEU A 64 23.81 7.21 -4.03
CA LEU A 64 24.06 7.49 -5.45
C LEU A 64 25.45 7.02 -5.84
N PHE A 65 26.43 7.13 -4.95
CA PHE A 65 27.79 6.62 -5.17
C PHE A 65 27.76 5.09 -5.30
N GLU A 66 27.01 4.39 -4.44
CA GLU A 66 26.78 2.95 -4.56
C GLU A 66 26.06 2.60 -5.87
N LYS A 67 24.98 3.31 -6.19
CA LYS A 67 24.20 3.11 -7.42
C LYS A 67 25.05 3.28 -8.68
N TRP A 68 26.00 4.22 -8.67
CA TRP A 68 26.87 4.52 -9.80
C TRP A 68 28.24 3.84 -9.72
N ARG A 69 28.44 2.96 -8.71
CA ARG A 69 29.69 2.23 -8.46
C ARG A 69 30.92 3.14 -8.41
N ILE A 70 30.77 4.31 -7.80
CA ILE A 70 31.85 5.27 -7.59
C ILE A 70 32.71 4.75 -6.44
N ASN A 71 34.04 4.75 -6.63
CA ASN A 71 34.97 4.34 -5.59
C ASN A 71 34.94 5.34 -4.44
N PHE A 72 34.39 4.94 -3.29
CA PHE A 72 34.23 5.80 -2.12
C PHE A 72 35.50 5.88 -1.25
N GLU A 73 36.47 4.98 -1.41
CA GLU A 73 37.69 4.95 -0.59
C GLU A 73 38.54 6.24 -0.67
N PRO A 74 38.75 6.86 -1.85
CA PRO A 74 39.45 8.15 -1.95
C PRO A 74 38.69 9.30 -1.28
N ILE A 75 37.36 9.27 -1.33
CA ILE A 75 36.48 10.28 -0.71
C ILE A 75 36.58 10.15 0.82
N LYS A 76 36.43 8.92 1.34
CA LYS A 76 36.57 8.59 2.76
C LYS A 76 37.91 9.04 3.33
N SER A 77 39.01 8.66 2.68
CA SER A 77 40.37 9.01 3.10
C SER A 77 40.58 10.53 3.17
N SER A 78 40.04 11.27 2.19
CA SER A 78 40.15 12.73 2.15
C SER A 78 39.34 13.40 3.25
N VAL A 79 38.14 12.87 3.54
CA VAL A 79 37.28 13.41 4.60
C VAL A 79 37.86 13.10 5.99
N ASP A 80 38.44 11.92 6.22
CA ASP A 80 39.07 11.58 7.50
C ASP A 80 40.33 12.44 7.75
N ALA A 81 41.08 12.79 6.70
CA ALA A 81 42.16 13.76 6.79
C ALA A 81 41.65 15.16 7.16
N LEU A 82 40.55 15.62 6.56
CA LEU A 82 39.90 16.89 6.92
C LEU A 82 39.32 16.87 8.35
N ALA A 83 38.75 15.76 8.79
CA ALA A 83 38.25 15.60 10.15
C ALA A 83 39.37 15.74 11.18
N SER A 84 40.53 15.15 10.88
CA SER A 84 41.75 15.29 11.69
C SER A 84 42.22 16.75 11.77
N GLN A 85 42.15 17.49 10.67
CA GLN A 85 42.48 18.92 10.62
C GLN A 85 41.55 19.77 11.52
N HIS A 86 40.28 19.38 11.64
CA HIS A 86 39.28 20.03 12.50
C HIS A 86 39.23 19.49 13.94
N GLN A 87 40.19 18.64 14.33
CA GLN A 87 40.24 17.95 15.63
C GLN A 87 38.94 17.19 15.92
N MET A 88 38.41 16.50 14.90
CA MET A 88 37.22 15.66 15.00
C MET A 88 37.60 14.18 14.99
N PRO A 89 36.83 13.31 15.67
CA PRO A 89 37.01 11.87 15.54
C PRO A 89 36.75 11.44 14.09
N ALA A 90 37.37 10.32 13.70
CA ALA A 90 37.14 9.70 12.40
C ALA A 90 35.65 9.48 12.16
N ILE A 91 35.20 9.71 10.93
CA ILE A 91 33.78 9.71 10.63
C ILE A 91 33.32 8.26 10.55
N ASN A 92 32.37 7.89 11.41
CA ASN A 92 31.75 6.58 11.35
C ASN A 92 30.79 6.53 10.14
N TRP A 93 31.33 6.13 8.99
CA TRP A 93 30.55 5.97 7.75
C TRP A 93 29.54 4.84 7.82
N ASP A 94 29.75 3.83 8.69
CA ASP A 94 28.78 2.76 8.91
C ASP A 94 27.46 3.32 9.42
N LYS A 95 27.48 4.43 10.17
CA LYS A 95 26.25 5.15 10.57
C LYS A 95 25.46 5.64 9.37
N TYR A 96 26.13 6.09 8.31
CA TYR A 96 25.48 6.58 7.09
C TYR A 96 25.10 5.45 6.13
N LEU A 97 25.80 4.31 6.19
CA LEU A 97 25.44 3.08 5.48
C LEU A 97 24.29 2.32 6.17
N THR A 98 24.16 2.45 7.50
CA THR A 98 23.08 1.86 8.32
C THR A 98 21.89 2.80 8.51
N HIS A 99 21.94 4.02 7.97
CA HIS A 99 20.78 4.90 7.98
C HIS A 99 19.74 4.46 6.93
N PRO A 100 18.46 4.38 7.31
CA PRO A 100 17.38 4.06 6.39
C PRO A 100 17.27 5.18 5.34
N LYS A 101 16.97 4.80 4.10
CA LYS A 101 16.81 5.67 2.92
C LYS A 101 15.62 6.63 3.02
N VAL A 102 15.52 7.45 4.07
CA VAL A 102 14.34 8.30 4.28
C VAL A 102 14.77 9.71 4.72
N SER A 103 14.65 10.64 3.78
CA SER A 103 14.59 12.07 4.05
C SER A 103 13.44 12.39 5.03
N PRO A 104 13.62 13.29 6.02
CA PRO A 104 12.55 13.65 6.97
C PRO A 104 11.32 14.31 6.32
N ARG A 105 11.34 14.54 4.99
CA ARG A 105 10.24 15.18 4.25
C ARG A 105 9.33 14.24 3.48
N PHE A 106 9.65 12.95 3.37
CA PHE A 106 8.76 11.98 2.71
C PHE A 106 9.03 10.60 3.31
N GLN A 107 8.16 10.14 4.21
CA GLN A 107 8.19 8.80 4.77
C GLN A 107 7.31 7.88 3.92
N PHE A 108 7.93 7.07 3.07
CA PHE A 108 7.35 5.81 2.59
C PHE A 108 8.43 4.75 2.70
N GLY A 109 8.19 3.71 3.52
CA GLY A 109 8.95 2.46 3.49
C GLY A 109 9.37 1.89 4.85
N ASP A 110 8.81 0.72 5.17
CA ASP A 110 9.44 -0.43 5.84
C ASP A 110 9.35 -0.65 7.37
N GLN A 111 8.46 0.03 8.11
CA GLN A 111 8.08 -0.37 9.48
C GLN A 111 6.56 -0.54 9.73
N GLN A 112 5.74 -0.46 8.69
CA GLN A 112 4.32 -0.09 8.85
C GLN A 112 3.33 -1.25 9.07
N GLY A 113 3.79 -2.51 9.00
CA GLY A 113 2.96 -3.67 9.30
C GLY A 113 2.48 -3.71 10.75
N GLU A 114 3.38 -3.42 11.69
CA GLU A 114 3.05 -3.35 13.12
C GLU A 114 2.47 -1.98 13.53
N GLU A 115 2.74 -0.92 12.76
CA GLU A 115 2.31 0.44 13.10
C GLU A 115 0.79 0.63 13.00
N PHE A 116 0.13 0.08 11.97
CA PHE A 116 -1.31 0.26 11.80
C PHE A 116 -2.13 -0.42 12.89
N ILE A 117 -1.83 -1.69 13.19
CA ILE A 117 -2.52 -2.44 14.25
C ILE A 117 -2.21 -1.84 15.63
N SER A 118 -0.96 -1.41 15.86
CA SER A 118 -0.58 -0.72 17.10
C SER A 118 -1.28 0.63 17.24
N TRP A 119 -1.40 1.38 16.15
CA TRP A 119 -2.15 2.64 16.10
C TRP A 119 -3.63 2.41 16.37
N LEU A 120 -4.27 1.42 15.74
CA LEU A 120 -5.64 0.99 16.00
C LEU A 120 -5.88 0.64 17.47
N LYS A 121 -4.96 -0.14 18.07
CA LYS A 121 -4.99 -0.46 19.50
C LYS A 121 -4.80 0.78 20.38
N SER A 122 -4.03 1.78 19.94
CA SER A 122 -3.80 3.00 20.70
C SER A 122 -5.02 3.93 20.71
N ILE A 123 -5.73 4.04 19.58
CA ILE A 123 -6.95 4.84 19.49
C ILE A 123 -8.11 4.13 20.21
N SER A 124 -8.16 2.80 20.16
CA SER A 124 -9.20 2.04 20.85
C SER A 124 -9.11 2.14 22.38
N LYS A 125 -7.90 2.05 22.94
CA LYS A 125 -7.65 2.25 24.37
C LYS A 125 -7.97 3.66 24.87
N LYS A 126 -7.86 4.68 24.00
CA LYS A 126 -8.23 6.06 24.34
C LYS A 126 -9.73 6.29 24.33
N ALA A 127 -10.47 5.56 23.48
CA ALA A 127 -11.90 5.74 23.30
C ALA A 127 -12.75 4.85 24.24
N PHE A 128 -12.28 3.65 24.61
CA PHE A 128 -13.01 2.74 25.49
C PHE A 128 -12.07 2.02 26.48
N MET A 129 -12.41 2.07 27.77
CA MET A 129 -11.59 1.53 28.86
C MET A 129 -11.75 0.01 29.10
N GLN A 130 -12.53 -0.77 28.32
CA GLN A 130 -12.92 -2.10 28.83
C GLN A 130 -13.29 -3.23 27.87
N GLN A 131 -12.83 -3.25 26.61
CA GLN A 131 -13.07 -4.46 25.79
C GLN A 131 -11.93 -4.73 24.80
N GLU A 132 -11.34 -5.93 24.87
CA GLU A 132 -10.56 -6.51 23.78
C GLU A 132 -11.51 -6.87 22.64
N ASN A 133 -11.98 -5.86 21.93
CA ASN A 133 -12.71 -6.09 20.69
C ASN A 133 -11.73 -6.65 19.66
N GLY A 134 -12.15 -7.70 18.94
CA GLY A 134 -11.36 -8.28 17.85
C GLY A 134 -10.96 -7.23 16.81
N ILE A 135 -9.90 -7.50 16.04
CA ILE A 135 -9.34 -6.56 15.05
C ILE A 135 -10.43 -6.02 14.10
N ILE A 136 -11.37 -6.86 13.70
CA ILE A 136 -12.47 -6.50 12.79
C ILE A 136 -13.43 -5.49 13.43
N ALA A 137 -13.87 -5.74 14.65
CA ALA A 137 -14.70 -4.81 15.39
C ALA A 137 -14.01 -3.44 15.56
N MET A 138 -12.69 -3.43 15.79
CA MET A 138 -11.93 -2.17 15.79
C MET A 138 -11.89 -1.51 14.39
N LEU A 139 -11.61 -2.27 13.33
CA LEU A 139 -11.58 -1.73 11.97
C LEU A 139 -12.91 -1.09 11.57
N ILE A 140 -14.03 -1.75 11.91
CA ILE A 140 -15.38 -1.25 11.61
C ILE A 140 -15.68 0.00 12.46
N ALA A 141 -15.45 -0.07 13.78
CA ALA A 141 -15.77 1.02 14.69
C ALA A 141 -14.98 2.31 14.39
N TYR A 142 -13.74 2.19 13.94
CA TYR A 142 -12.87 3.32 13.63
C TYR A 142 -12.78 3.63 12.13
N SER A 143 -13.61 3.00 11.30
CA SER A 143 -13.60 3.22 9.84
C SER A 143 -13.90 4.66 9.42
N GLU A 144 -14.59 5.43 10.27
CA GLU A 144 -14.90 6.84 10.04
C GLU A 144 -13.94 7.80 10.78
N TYR A 145 -12.93 7.29 11.48
CA TYR A 145 -11.98 8.13 12.20
C TYR A 145 -11.04 8.86 11.23
N ASP A 146 -10.72 10.12 11.53
CA ASP A 146 -9.85 10.94 10.67
C ASP A 146 -8.47 10.28 10.48
N GLY A 147 -8.07 10.14 9.22
CA GLY A 147 -6.81 9.49 8.83
C GLY A 147 -6.85 7.95 8.87
N PHE A 148 -7.98 7.32 9.21
CA PHE A 148 -8.13 5.86 9.14
C PHE A 148 -7.89 5.34 7.72
N SER A 149 -8.60 5.89 6.73
CA SER A 149 -8.50 5.43 5.35
C SER A 149 -7.10 5.57 4.79
N ASP A 150 -6.38 6.66 5.11
CA ASP A 150 -5.01 6.88 4.67
C ASP A 150 -4.05 5.85 5.30
N LYS A 151 -4.21 5.58 6.61
CA LYS A 151 -3.39 4.60 7.31
C LYS A 151 -3.67 3.17 6.86
N LEU A 152 -4.95 2.82 6.66
CA LEU A 152 -5.34 1.51 6.13
C LEU A 152 -4.81 1.33 4.71
N THR A 153 -4.97 2.33 3.84
CA THR A 153 -4.45 2.28 2.46
C THR A 153 -2.94 2.10 2.44
N THR A 154 -2.22 2.83 3.29
CA THR A 154 -0.77 2.70 3.45
C THR A 154 -0.37 1.31 3.95
N HIS A 155 -1.12 0.76 4.91
CA HIS A 155 -0.89 -0.60 5.39
C HIS A 155 -1.12 -1.64 4.27
N LEU A 156 -2.18 -1.49 3.48
CA LEU A 156 -2.52 -2.37 2.36
C LEU A 156 -1.53 -2.29 1.19
N GLN A 157 -0.81 -1.18 1.02
CA GLN A 157 0.28 -1.12 0.04
C GLN A 157 1.42 -2.10 0.39
N ASN A 158 1.69 -2.28 1.68
CA ASN A 158 2.73 -3.20 2.17
C ASN A 158 2.18 -4.61 2.42
N HIS A 159 0.90 -4.73 2.77
CA HIS A 159 0.20 -5.97 3.10
C HIS A 159 -1.12 -6.07 2.31
N PRO A 160 -1.07 -6.27 0.98
CA PRO A 160 -2.25 -6.23 0.12
C PRO A 160 -3.31 -7.28 0.45
N GLU A 161 -2.89 -8.40 1.05
CA GLU A 161 -3.78 -9.50 1.44
C GLU A 161 -4.31 -9.39 2.87
N PHE A 162 -4.02 -8.31 3.60
CA PHE A 162 -4.44 -8.16 5.01
C PHE A 162 -5.95 -8.30 5.17
N LEU A 163 -6.76 -7.55 4.42
CA LEU A 163 -8.22 -7.65 4.49
C LEU A 163 -8.72 -8.97 3.89
N LEU A 164 -8.05 -9.52 2.86
CA LEU A 164 -8.41 -10.83 2.30
C LEU A 164 -8.28 -11.94 3.36
N HIS A 165 -7.16 -11.97 4.09
CA HIS A 165 -6.96 -12.95 5.14
C HIS A 165 -8.05 -12.83 6.22
N LEU A 166 -8.37 -11.61 6.65
CA LEU A 166 -9.42 -11.40 7.65
C LEU A 166 -10.80 -11.89 7.19
N ILE A 167 -11.19 -11.63 5.93
CA ILE A 167 -12.48 -12.14 5.42
C ILE A 167 -12.46 -13.64 5.21
N LEU A 168 -11.31 -14.26 4.93
CA LEU A 168 -11.18 -15.72 4.76
C LEU A 168 -11.03 -16.50 6.08
N GLU A 169 -10.92 -15.81 7.22
CA GLU A 169 -10.86 -16.47 8.54
C GLU A 169 -12.21 -17.04 9.00
N SER A 170 -13.32 -16.35 8.69
CA SER A 170 -14.68 -16.84 8.98
C SER A 170 -15.74 -16.20 8.08
N LYS A 171 -16.86 -16.88 7.88
CA LYS A 171 -18.00 -16.34 7.14
C LYS A 171 -18.53 -15.07 7.80
N GLU A 172 -18.56 -15.03 9.13
CA GLU A 172 -19.00 -13.87 9.90
C GLU A 172 -18.11 -12.66 9.60
N ASN A 173 -16.78 -12.84 9.55
CA ASN A 173 -15.83 -11.79 9.17
C ASN A 173 -16.07 -11.30 7.74
N PHE A 174 -16.30 -12.22 6.81
CA PHE A 174 -16.66 -11.88 5.43
C PHE A 174 -17.92 -11.02 5.39
N ILE A 175 -18.98 -11.39 6.12
CA ILE A 175 -20.23 -10.63 6.16
C ILE A 175 -20.02 -9.26 6.80
N GLU A 176 -19.37 -9.18 7.96
CA GLU A 176 -19.13 -7.92 8.68
C GLU A 176 -18.30 -6.93 7.87
N ILE A 177 -17.18 -7.38 7.29
CA ILE A 177 -16.30 -6.51 6.49
C ILE A 177 -16.99 -6.11 5.19
N SER A 178 -17.60 -7.05 4.46
CA SER A 178 -18.23 -6.79 3.16
C SER A 178 -19.48 -5.90 3.26
N SER A 179 -20.19 -5.95 4.40
CA SER A 179 -21.34 -5.08 4.64
C SER A 179 -20.95 -3.68 5.12
N SER A 180 -19.69 -3.47 5.51
CA SER A 180 -19.15 -2.19 5.98
C SER A 180 -18.46 -1.38 4.86
N ARG A 181 -18.02 -0.17 5.18
CA ARG A 181 -17.18 0.64 4.26
C ARG A 181 -15.82 0.03 3.94
N LEU A 182 -15.36 -0.94 4.75
CA LEU A 182 -14.09 -1.63 4.52
C LEU A 182 -14.08 -2.40 3.19
N ILE A 183 -15.25 -2.77 2.65
CA ILE A 183 -15.35 -3.39 1.32
C ILE A 183 -14.72 -2.55 0.21
N LEU A 184 -14.70 -1.21 0.35
CA LEU A 184 -14.09 -0.29 -0.61
C LEU A 184 -12.56 -0.42 -0.69
N HIS A 185 -11.95 -1.06 0.31
CA HIS A 185 -10.51 -1.34 0.35
C HIS A 185 -10.16 -2.76 -0.15
N LEU A 186 -11.16 -3.57 -0.50
CA LEU A 186 -10.97 -4.87 -1.14
C LEU A 186 -11.05 -4.73 -2.66
N THR A 187 -10.17 -5.45 -3.37
CA THR A 187 -10.29 -5.54 -4.82
C THR A 187 -11.47 -6.45 -5.21
N HIS A 188 -12.08 -6.21 -6.38
CA HIS A 188 -13.14 -7.11 -6.90
C HIS A 188 -12.68 -8.57 -6.98
N LYS A 189 -11.39 -8.79 -7.29
CA LYS A 189 -10.77 -10.12 -7.29
C LYS A 189 -10.83 -10.77 -5.90
N GLN A 190 -10.41 -10.06 -4.86
CA GLN A 190 -10.44 -10.55 -3.48
C GLN A 190 -11.87 -10.84 -3.00
N ILE A 191 -12.82 -9.97 -3.35
CA ILE A 191 -14.25 -10.19 -3.06
C ILE A 191 -14.74 -11.47 -3.74
N ALA A 192 -14.43 -11.66 -5.03
CA ALA A 192 -14.82 -12.87 -5.76
C ALA A 192 -14.20 -14.14 -5.15
N GLN A 193 -12.95 -14.09 -4.70
CA GLN A 193 -12.30 -15.21 -4.00
C GLN A 193 -13.05 -15.57 -2.72
N ALA A 194 -13.41 -14.57 -1.89
CA ALA A 194 -14.16 -14.81 -0.66
C ALA A 194 -15.57 -15.36 -0.93
N ILE A 195 -16.25 -14.87 -1.97
CA ILE A 195 -17.56 -15.41 -2.38
C ILE A 195 -17.45 -16.89 -2.75
N ILE A 196 -16.47 -17.28 -3.57
CA ILE A 196 -16.27 -18.68 -3.94
C ILE A 196 -15.89 -19.53 -2.72
N HIS A 197 -15.06 -18.99 -1.84
CA HIS A 197 -14.64 -19.69 -0.62
C HIS A 197 -15.85 -20.03 0.28
N TYR A 198 -16.76 -19.09 0.51
CA TYR A 198 -17.95 -19.30 1.33
C TYR A 198 -19.18 -19.75 0.57
N LEU A 199 -19.07 -20.01 -0.74
CA LEU A 199 -20.21 -20.38 -1.58
C LEU A 199 -21.02 -21.56 -1.01
N PRO A 200 -20.41 -22.66 -0.53
CA PRO A 200 -21.16 -23.78 0.04
C PRO A 200 -22.03 -23.38 1.25
N GLU A 201 -21.58 -22.42 2.06
CA GLU A 201 -22.30 -21.94 3.24
C GLU A 201 -23.35 -20.87 2.92
N LEU A 202 -23.18 -20.18 1.80
CA LEU A 202 -24.09 -19.12 1.36
C LEU A 202 -25.28 -19.68 0.57
N LEU A 203 -25.10 -20.82 -0.08
CA LEU A 203 -26.14 -21.53 -0.81
C LEU A 203 -27.25 -22.03 0.13
N GLN A 204 -28.48 -21.94 -0.35
CA GLN A 204 -29.63 -22.57 0.26
C GLN A 204 -30.08 -23.72 -0.64
N GLU A 205 -30.29 -24.90 -0.04
CA GLU A 205 -30.76 -26.05 -0.80
C GLU A 205 -32.16 -25.78 -1.36
N HIS A 206 -32.31 -25.94 -2.67
CA HIS A 206 -33.60 -25.84 -3.34
C HIS A 206 -33.61 -26.74 -4.59
N PRO A 207 -34.70 -27.46 -4.91
CA PRO A 207 -34.72 -28.37 -6.05
C PRO A 207 -34.56 -27.68 -7.41
N ASP A 208 -35.01 -26.42 -7.53
CA ASP A 208 -34.82 -25.58 -8.73
C ASP A 208 -33.48 -24.79 -8.63
N PRO A 209 -32.49 -25.05 -9.50
CA PRO A 209 -31.19 -24.38 -9.48
C PRO A 209 -31.28 -22.88 -9.81
N PHE A 210 -32.27 -22.45 -10.59
CA PHE A 210 -32.45 -21.02 -10.89
C PHE A 210 -32.93 -20.25 -9.66
N VAL A 211 -33.79 -20.85 -8.84
CA VAL A 211 -34.24 -20.27 -7.56
C VAL A 211 -33.08 -20.21 -6.57
N GLN A 212 -32.21 -21.23 -6.53
CA GLN A 212 -30.98 -21.17 -5.73
C GLN A 212 -30.10 -19.97 -6.13
N VAL A 213 -29.93 -19.75 -7.43
CA VAL A 213 -29.16 -18.61 -7.95
C VAL A 213 -29.81 -17.27 -7.58
N GLU A 214 -31.13 -17.14 -7.68
CA GLU A 214 -31.85 -15.93 -7.25
C GLU A 214 -31.64 -15.63 -5.77
N GLN A 215 -31.80 -16.63 -4.90
CA GLN A 215 -31.59 -16.50 -3.45
C GLN A 215 -30.14 -16.15 -3.13
N LEU A 216 -29.17 -16.82 -3.76
CA LEU A 216 -27.75 -16.56 -3.59
C LEU A 216 -27.41 -15.12 -3.98
N VAL A 217 -27.82 -14.68 -5.17
CA VAL A 217 -27.52 -13.33 -5.67
C VAL A 217 -28.21 -12.25 -4.83
N ALA A 218 -29.44 -12.48 -4.40
CA ALA A 218 -30.14 -11.57 -3.49
C ALA A 218 -29.39 -11.44 -2.16
N ARG A 219 -28.99 -12.55 -1.54
CA ARG A 219 -28.21 -12.56 -0.30
C ARG A 219 -26.86 -11.86 -0.47
N LEU A 220 -26.14 -12.17 -1.55
CA LEU A 220 -24.85 -11.54 -1.84
C LEU A 220 -24.98 -10.04 -2.05
N ASN A 221 -26.01 -9.55 -2.74
CA ASN A 221 -26.22 -8.11 -2.91
C ASN A 221 -26.62 -7.39 -1.61
N VAL A 222 -27.17 -8.11 -0.62
CA VAL A 222 -27.38 -7.55 0.74
C VAL A 222 -26.06 -7.45 1.51
N ILE A 223 -25.19 -8.46 1.37
CA ILE A 223 -23.86 -8.47 2.01
C ILE A 223 -22.92 -7.44 1.37
N LEU A 224 -22.90 -7.38 0.03
CA LEU A 224 -22.00 -6.55 -0.76
C LEU A 224 -22.57 -5.14 -0.91
N THR A 225 -22.24 -4.27 0.04
CA THR A 225 -22.74 -2.89 0.06
C THR A 225 -21.85 -1.95 -0.76
N HIS A 226 -22.15 -0.65 -0.72
CA HIS A 226 -21.32 0.42 -1.33
C HIS A 226 -21.02 0.26 -2.83
N GLY A 227 -21.93 -0.39 -3.59
CA GLY A 227 -21.81 -0.55 -5.04
C GLY A 227 -20.99 -1.76 -5.50
N CYS A 228 -20.53 -2.60 -4.57
CA CYS A 228 -19.73 -3.80 -4.85
C CYS A 228 -20.57 -5.06 -5.17
N GLY A 229 -21.84 -4.90 -5.58
CA GLY A 229 -22.75 -6.02 -5.86
C GLY A 229 -22.31 -6.93 -7.01
N ILE A 230 -23.00 -8.05 -7.20
CA ILE A 230 -22.64 -9.11 -8.16
C ILE A 230 -22.51 -8.60 -9.60
N SER A 231 -23.42 -7.72 -10.02
CA SER A 231 -23.36 -7.12 -11.36
C SER A 231 -22.10 -6.26 -11.57
N THR A 232 -21.59 -5.61 -10.53
CA THR A 232 -20.33 -4.86 -10.56
C THR A 232 -19.14 -5.82 -10.67
N LEU A 233 -19.13 -6.89 -9.87
CA LEU A 233 -18.04 -7.88 -9.91
C LEU A 233 -17.93 -8.55 -11.28
N LEU A 234 -19.06 -8.91 -11.91
CA LEU A 234 -19.06 -9.56 -13.23
C LEU A 234 -18.60 -8.64 -14.38
N ARG A 235 -18.56 -7.32 -14.18
CA ARG A 235 -17.98 -6.38 -15.17
C ARG A 235 -16.45 -6.34 -15.10
N ASN A 236 -15.85 -6.77 -14.00
CA ASN A 236 -14.40 -6.87 -13.85
C ASN A 236 -13.91 -8.23 -14.37
N SER A 237 -12.98 -8.25 -15.31
CA SER A 237 -12.53 -9.48 -15.98
C SER A 237 -11.90 -10.50 -15.02
N GLU A 238 -11.11 -10.06 -14.05
CA GLU A 238 -10.45 -10.95 -13.08
C GLU A 238 -11.46 -11.55 -12.10
N ALA A 239 -12.35 -10.73 -11.54
CA ALA A 239 -13.41 -11.20 -10.65
C ALA A 239 -14.38 -12.13 -11.39
N LYS A 240 -14.77 -11.78 -12.61
CA LYS A 240 -15.63 -12.61 -13.47
C LYS A 240 -15.01 -13.99 -13.70
N ALA A 241 -13.73 -14.06 -14.07
CA ALA A 241 -13.06 -15.35 -14.30
C ALA A 241 -13.08 -16.25 -13.05
N ILE A 242 -13.01 -15.67 -11.86
CA ILE A 242 -13.11 -16.40 -10.60
C ILE A 242 -14.55 -16.85 -10.35
N LEU A 243 -15.53 -15.97 -10.51
CA LEU A 243 -16.95 -16.32 -10.31
C LEU A 243 -17.43 -17.37 -11.32
N ASP A 244 -16.96 -17.31 -12.56
CA ASP A 244 -17.25 -18.27 -13.63
C ASP A 244 -16.76 -19.70 -13.32
N SER A 245 -15.91 -19.88 -12.29
CA SER A 245 -15.53 -21.23 -11.84
C SER A 245 -16.70 -22.00 -11.18
N SER A 246 -17.78 -21.30 -10.83
CA SER A 246 -18.97 -21.88 -10.21
C SER A 246 -20.16 -21.87 -11.17
N GLU A 247 -20.87 -23.00 -11.23
CA GLU A 247 -22.05 -23.19 -12.09
C GLU A 247 -23.17 -22.19 -11.77
N PHE A 248 -23.30 -21.74 -10.52
CA PHE A 248 -24.33 -20.78 -10.12
C PHE A 248 -24.17 -19.42 -10.81
N PHE A 249 -22.92 -18.94 -10.94
CA PHE A 249 -22.65 -17.69 -11.65
C PHE A 249 -22.69 -17.86 -13.17
N GLN A 250 -22.46 -19.06 -13.69
CA GLN A 250 -22.71 -19.37 -15.11
C GLN A 250 -24.21 -19.34 -15.42
N ILE A 251 -25.05 -19.95 -14.57
CA ILE A 251 -26.51 -19.91 -14.70
C ILE A 251 -27.02 -18.47 -14.62
N TYR A 252 -26.55 -17.67 -13.66
CA TYR A 252 -26.92 -16.25 -13.53
C TYR A 252 -26.69 -15.45 -14.81
N GLN A 253 -25.61 -15.76 -15.54
CA GLN A 253 -25.24 -15.08 -16.79
C GLN A 253 -25.93 -15.66 -18.03
N SER A 254 -26.59 -16.81 -17.92
CA SER A 254 -27.22 -17.52 -19.04
C SER A 254 -28.45 -16.78 -19.58
N GLU A 255 -28.72 -16.96 -20.88
CA GLU A 255 -29.92 -16.41 -21.51
C GLU A 255 -31.21 -16.99 -20.91
N GLN A 256 -31.18 -18.25 -20.48
CA GLN A 256 -32.32 -18.90 -19.82
C GLN A 256 -32.72 -18.16 -18.52
N TYR A 257 -31.73 -17.79 -17.71
CA TYR A 257 -31.96 -17.01 -16.48
C TYR A 257 -32.49 -15.61 -16.79
N LYS A 258 -31.89 -14.90 -17.76
CA LYS A 258 -32.33 -13.56 -18.16
C LYS A 258 -33.76 -13.55 -18.68
N ASN A 259 -34.15 -14.56 -19.46
CA ASN A 259 -35.50 -14.68 -19.99
C ASN A 259 -36.54 -14.91 -18.89
N ARG A 260 -36.19 -15.65 -17.82
CA ARG A 260 -37.06 -15.84 -16.63
C ARG A 260 -37.29 -14.54 -15.85
N GLN A 261 -36.30 -13.65 -15.82
CA GLN A 261 -36.47 -12.32 -15.20
C GLN A 261 -37.24 -11.35 -16.10
N ALA A 262 -37.09 -11.43 -17.42
CA ALA A 262 -37.79 -10.59 -18.38
C ALA A 262 -39.27 -10.95 -18.53
N TYR A 263 -39.59 -12.24 -18.37
CA TYR A 263 -40.94 -12.77 -18.31
C TYR A 263 -41.07 -13.58 -17.02
N PRO A 264 -41.42 -12.96 -15.87
CA PRO A 264 -41.87 -13.74 -14.73
C PRO A 264 -43.03 -14.56 -15.26
N LEU A 265 -42.85 -15.89 -15.30
CA LEU A 265 -43.89 -16.81 -15.71
C LEU A 265 -45.13 -16.44 -14.89
N PHE A 266 -46.09 -15.79 -15.54
CA PHE A 266 -47.45 -15.73 -15.04
C PHE A 266 -47.84 -17.19 -14.94
N VAL A 267 -47.72 -17.75 -13.74
CA VAL A 267 -48.54 -18.86 -13.34
C VAL A 267 -49.94 -18.25 -13.32
N GLU A 268 -50.60 -18.29 -14.46
CA GLU A 268 -52.06 -18.31 -14.46
C GLU A 268 -52.41 -19.49 -13.56
N ASP A 269 -52.82 -19.17 -12.33
CA ASP A 269 -53.54 -20.12 -11.50
C ASP A 269 -54.69 -20.65 -12.35
N GLU A 270 -54.57 -21.93 -12.73
CA GLU A 270 -55.54 -22.71 -13.48
C GLU A 270 -56.85 -22.95 -12.68
N TYR A 271 -57.16 -22.08 -11.72
CA TYR A 271 -58.32 -22.14 -10.83
C TYR A 271 -59.42 -21.09 -11.12
N SER A 272 -59.27 -20.24 -12.13
CA SER A 272 -60.33 -19.31 -12.54
C SER A 272 -60.97 -19.70 -13.88
N LYS A 273 -61.55 -20.91 -13.94
CA LYS A 273 -62.62 -21.17 -14.93
C LYS A 273 -63.97 -20.84 -14.28
N PRO A 274 -64.81 -20.00 -14.90
CA PRO A 274 -66.14 -19.73 -14.37
C PRO A 274 -66.98 -21.01 -14.48
N GLN A 275 -67.59 -21.43 -13.37
CA GLN A 275 -68.66 -22.42 -13.44
C GLN A 275 -69.88 -21.75 -14.06
N ILE A 276 -70.37 -22.35 -15.15
CA ILE A 276 -71.64 -22.03 -15.82
C ILE A 276 -72.78 -22.63 -15.00
#